data_AF-A0A7Z0AZE6-F1
#
_entry.id   AF-A0A7Z0AZE6-F1
#
_cell.length_a   1.000
_cell.length_b   1.000
_cell.length_c   1.000
_cell.angle_alpha   90.00
_cell.angle_beta   90.00
_cell.angle_gamma   90.00
#
_symmetry.space_group_name_H-M   'P 1'
#
loop_
_entity.id
_entity.type
_entity.pdbx_description
1 polymer ?
#
loop_
_entity_poly.entity_id
_entity_poly.type
_entity_poly.pdbx_seq_one_letter_code
_entity_poly.pdbx_strand_id
1 'polypeptide(L)'
;MSEEFEVHGPHDHAVEHAGHHDEDPFASRMAVMTAILATIGALCAYQSGNSENLALYYKNEAAIKKTEASNQWNYYQAKGEKQNLAELGAALSTGNSDAHAKFLADVDKYKSQKEPIRAKAEAIENDVVDNDAKSEALLHGHHRWAQATTLIQVAIALCAITLLTRKKWLRNLSFVVAAAGVITGAMALLSV
;
A
#
# COMPACT_ATOMS: atom_id res chain seq x y z
N MET A 1 11.10 -41.86 65.54
CA MET A 1 10.61 -40.89 64.53
C MET A 1 11.43 -39.64 64.75
N SER A 2 12.54 -39.50 64.03
CA SER A 2 13.39 -38.31 64.09
C SER A 2 12.76 -37.25 63.21
N GLU A 3 12.32 -36.14 63.81
CA GLU A 3 11.95 -34.96 63.05
C GLU A 3 13.23 -34.41 62.40
N GLU A 4 13.27 -34.52 61.07
CA GLU A 4 14.32 -33.94 60.24
C GLU A 4 14.17 -32.42 60.29
N PHE A 5 14.99 -31.77 61.12
CA PHE A 5 15.13 -30.32 61.11
C PHE A 5 15.88 -29.92 59.85
N GLU A 6 15.12 -29.72 58.78
CA GLU A 6 15.61 -29.19 57.51
C GLU A 6 15.94 -27.70 57.68
N VAL A 7 17.20 -27.41 58.00
CA VAL A 7 17.71 -26.04 58.08
C VAL A 7 17.81 -25.49 56.66
N HIS A 8 16.78 -24.74 56.24
CA HIS A 8 16.74 -24.09 54.93
C HIS A 8 17.94 -23.15 54.80
N GLY A 9 18.70 -23.28 53.72
CA GLY A 9 19.86 -22.44 53.48
C GLY A 9 19.45 -20.97 53.30
N PRO A 10 20.31 -19.98 53.60
CA PRO A 10 20.02 -18.57 53.34
C PRO A 10 19.66 -18.30 51.86
N HIS A 11 20.16 -19.16 50.97
CA HIS A 11 19.85 -19.14 49.55
C HIS A 11 18.47 -19.72 49.21
N ASP A 12 17.97 -20.72 49.94
CA ASP A 12 16.59 -21.21 49.75
C ASP A 12 15.58 -20.16 50.18
N HIS A 13 15.83 -19.46 51.29
CA HIS A 13 15.03 -18.30 51.68
C HIS A 13 15.11 -17.15 50.65
N ALA A 14 16.26 -16.93 50.01
CA ALA A 14 16.40 -15.91 48.97
C ALA A 14 15.70 -16.30 47.66
N VAL A 15 15.66 -17.59 47.32
CA VAL A 15 14.98 -18.11 46.12
C VAL A 15 13.47 -18.20 46.34
N GLU A 16 13.01 -18.60 47.53
CA GLU A 16 11.59 -18.53 47.90
C GLU A 16 11.08 -17.08 47.93
N HIS A 17 11.85 -16.13 48.47
CA HIS A 17 11.47 -14.71 48.43
C HIS A 17 11.57 -14.09 47.03
N ALA A 18 12.48 -14.56 46.17
CA ALA A 18 12.57 -14.12 44.77
C ALA A 18 11.43 -14.68 43.90
N GLY A 19 10.92 -15.87 44.23
CA GLY A 19 9.83 -16.53 43.52
C GLY A 19 8.43 -16.07 43.95
N HIS A 20 8.26 -15.59 45.19
CA HIS A 20 6.93 -15.42 45.76
C HIS A 20 6.40 -14.01 46.00
N HIS A 21 7.14 -12.89 45.91
CA HIS A 21 6.53 -11.55 45.90
C HIS A 21 7.53 -10.44 45.55
N ASP A 22 7.52 -10.04 44.28
CA ASP A 22 7.34 -8.64 43.87
C ASP A 22 7.02 -8.64 42.36
N GLU A 23 5.91 -9.28 41.97
CA GLU A 23 5.29 -8.95 40.69
C GLU A 23 4.88 -7.48 40.80
N ASP A 24 5.77 -6.57 40.42
CA ASP A 24 5.50 -5.15 40.45
C ASP A 24 4.21 -4.90 39.66
N PRO A 25 3.08 -4.56 40.33
CA PRO A 25 1.80 -4.45 39.66
C PRO A 25 1.83 -3.36 38.59
N PHE A 26 2.76 -2.40 38.71
CA PHE A 26 3.04 -1.42 37.68
C PHE A 26 3.68 -2.06 36.44
N ALA A 27 4.68 -2.93 36.62
CA ALA A 27 5.35 -3.59 35.51
C ALA A 27 4.42 -4.55 34.76
N SER A 28 3.64 -5.35 35.49
CA SER A 28 2.63 -6.26 34.91
C SER A 28 1.57 -5.50 34.10
N ARG A 29 1.04 -4.38 34.62
CA ARG A 29 0.08 -3.53 33.88
C ARG A 29 0.67 -2.93 32.60
N MET A 30 1.92 -2.46 32.65
CA MET A 30 2.59 -1.91 31.48
C MET A 30 2.89 -2.98 30.43
N ALA A 31 3.21 -4.22 30.85
CA ALA A 31 3.40 -5.35 29.96
C ALA A 31 2.09 -5.73 29.24
N VAL A 32 0.98 -5.85 29.97
CA VAL A 32 -0.35 -6.13 29.37
C VAL A 32 -0.76 -5.01 28.40
N MET A 33 -0.56 -3.74 28.77
CA MET A 33 -0.85 -2.62 27.87
C MET A 33 -0.03 -2.68 26.58
N THR A 34 1.26 -3.01 26.70
CA THR A 34 2.16 -3.16 25.55
C THR A 34 1.71 -4.31 24.65
N ALA A 35 1.28 -5.44 25.22
CA ALA A 35 0.74 -6.58 24.47
C ALA A 35 -0.52 -6.20 23.69
N ILE A 36 -1.47 -5.49 24.32
CA ILE A 36 -2.70 -5.02 23.65
C ILE A 36 -2.36 -4.04 22.52
N LEU A 37 -1.49 -3.06 22.77
CA LEU A 37 -1.05 -2.11 21.75
C LEU A 37 -0.34 -2.82 20.59
N ALA A 38 0.47 -3.84 20.87
CA ALA A 38 1.14 -4.63 19.84
C ALA A 38 0.12 -5.39 18.96
N THR A 39 -0.91 -6.00 19.54
CA THR A 39 -1.97 -6.67 18.77
C THR A 39 -2.73 -5.68 17.88
N ILE A 40 -3.12 -4.52 18.41
CA ILE A 40 -3.80 -3.47 17.62
C ILE A 40 -2.87 -2.94 16.53
N GLY A 41 -1.61 -2.69 16.86
CA GLY A 41 -0.58 -2.25 15.91
C GLY A 41 -0.36 -3.25 14.77
N ALA A 42 -0.38 -4.55 15.07
CA ALA A 42 -0.28 -5.60 14.06
C ALA A 42 -1.49 -5.61 13.11
N LEU A 43 -2.70 -5.40 13.62
CA LEU A 43 -3.90 -5.27 12.78
C LEU A 43 -3.83 -4.03 11.87
N CYS A 44 -3.44 -2.88 12.43
CA CYS A 44 -3.24 -1.66 11.64
C CYS A 44 -2.16 -1.83 10.57
N ALA A 45 -1.03 -2.46 10.91
CA ALA A 45 0.06 -2.72 9.97
C ALA A 45 -0.37 -3.67 8.85
N TYR A 46 -1.13 -4.73 9.17
CA TYR A 46 -1.68 -5.64 8.17
C TYR A 46 -2.62 -4.91 7.21
N GLN A 47 -3.55 -4.10 7.72
CA GLN A 47 -4.48 -3.36 6.89
C GLN A 47 -3.77 -2.30 6.02
N SER A 48 -2.76 -1.62 6.59
CA SER A 48 -1.86 -0.72 5.86
C SER A 48 -1.22 -1.45 4.68
N GLY A 49 -0.54 -2.57 4.95
CA GLY A 49 0.16 -3.34 3.93
C GLY A 49 -0.77 -3.92 2.86
N ASN A 50 -1.98 -4.35 3.24
CA ASN A 50 -2.97 -4.82 2.27
C ASN A 50 -3.45 -3.70 1.34
N SER A 51 -3.73 -2.51 1.88
CA SER A 51 -4.13 -1.33 1.08
C SER A 51 -3.01 -0.87 0.15
N GLU A 52 -1.76 -0.88 0.64
CA GLU A 52 -0.57 -0.56 -0.16
C GLU A 52 -0.36 -1.57 -1.29
N ASN A 53 -0.44 -2.87 -1.01
CA ASN A 53 -0.29 -3.91 -2.01
C ASN A 53 -1.36 -3.83 -3.11
N LEU A 54 -2.61 -3.59 -2.74
CA LEU A 54 -3.69 -3.42 -3.72
C LEU A 54 -3.51 -2.15 -4.56
N ALA A 55 -3.11 -1.04 -3.94
CA ALA A 55 -2.79 0.18 -4.68
C ALA A 55 -1.65 -0.05 -5.68
N LEU A 56 -0.57 -0.71 -5.23
CA LEU A 56 0.58 -1.04 -6.06
C LEU A 56 0.18 -1.98 -7.21
N TYR A 57 -0.69 -2.96 -6.95
CA TYR A 57 -1.24 -3.83 -7.98
C TYR A 57 -1.96 -3.04 -9.08
N TYR A 58 -2.90 -2.15 -8.72
CA TYR A 58 -3.63 -1.34 -9.69
C TYR A 58 -2.71 -0.36 -10.44
N LYS A 59 -1.73 0.24 -9.77
CA LYS A 59 -0.75 1.13 -10.40
C LYS A 59 0.16 0.40 -11.39
N ASN A 60 0.55 -0.83 -11.08
CA ASN A 60 1.33 -1.68 -11.99
C ASN A 60 0.49 -2.09 -13.21
N GLU A 61 -0.77 -2.49 -13.02
CA GLU A 61 -1.70 -2.78 -14.12
C GLU A 61 -1.91 -1.53 -15.00
N ALA A 62 -2.11 -0.36 -14.39
CA ALA A 62 -2.21 0.90 -15.11
C ALA A 62 -0.94 1.20 -15.92
N ALA A 63 0.26 0.96 -15.36
CA ALA A 63 1.52 1.15 -16.08
C ALA A 63 1.68 0.19 -17.28
N ILE A 64 1.30 -1.08 -17.11
CA ILE A 64 1.30 -2.07 -18.20
C ILE A 64 0.32 -1.63 -19.30
N LYS A 65 -0.93 -1.32 -18.94
CA LYS A 65 -1.94 -0.86 -19.89
C LYS A 65 -1.58 0.46 -20.56
N LYS A 66 -0.94 1.39 -19.86
CA LYS A 66 -0.44 2.65 -20.44
C LYS A 66 0.63 2.40 -21.49
N THR A 67 1.49 1.40 -21.25
CA THR A 67 2.46 0.95 -22.26
C THR A 67 1.75 0.31 -23.45
N GLU A 68 0.71 -0.50 -23.23
CA GLU A 68 -0.11 -1.07 -24.30
C GLU A 68 -0.83 0.00 -25.12
N ALA A 69 -1.44 0.99 -24.47
CA ALA A 69 -2.07 2.14 -25.13
C ALA A 69 -1.06 2.92 -25.97
N SER A 70 0.13 3.19 -25.43
CA SER A 70 1.22 3.83 -26.18
C SER A 70 1.61 3.01 -27.41
N ASN A 71 1.69 1.68 -27.31
CA ASN A 71 1.96 0.81 -28.45
C ASN A 71 0.84 0.88 -29.50
N GLN A 72 -0.43 0.94 -29.09
CA GLN A 72 -1.56 1.11 -30.02
C GLN A 72 -1.53 2.48 -30.71
N TRP A 73 -1.23 3.56 -29.97
CA TRP A 73 -1.06 4.89 -30.57
C TRP A 73 0.11 4.96 -31.54
N ASN A 74 1.24 4.30 -31.22
CA ASN A 74 2.37 4.19 -32.13
C ASN A 74 1.98 3.41 -33.40
N TYR A 75 1.20 2.34 -33.25
CA TYR A 75 0.68 1.59 -34.40
C TYR A 75 -0.28 2.42 -35.25
N TYR A 76 -1.17 3.19 -34.62
CA TYR A 76 -2.06 4.14 -35.29
C TYR A 76 -1.27 5.21 -36.06
N GLN A 77 -0.24 5.79 -35.44
CA GLN A 77 0.64 6.77 -36.08
C GLN A 77 1.38 6.18 -37.27
N ALA A 78 1.95 4.98 -37.14
CA ALA A 78 2.61 4.29 -38.25
C ALA A 78 1.66 4.00 -39.43
N LYS A 79 0.37 3.73 -39.17
CA LYS A 79 -0.65 3.62 -40.22
C LYS A 79 -0.96 4.97 -40.86
N GLY A 80 -1.00 6.04 -40.05
CA GLY A 80 -1.13 7.41 -40.53
C GLY A 80 0.02 7.82 -41.46
N GLU A 81 1.26 7.45 -41.13
CA GLU A 81 2.42 7.69 -42.00
C GLU A 81 2.30 6.93 -43.33
N LYS A 82 1.88 5.65 -43.30
CA LYS A 82 1.63 4.87 -44.52
C LYS A 82 0.52 5.46 -45.39
N GLN A 83 -0.54 5.96 -44.76
CA GLN A 83 -1.61 6.69 -45.44
C GLN A 83 -1.05 7.95 -46.12
N ASN A 84 -0.29 8.77 -45.40
CA ASN A 84 0.30 10.00 -45.93
C ASN A 84 1.26 9.72 -47.11
N LEU A 85 2.03 8.64 -47.04
CA LEU A 85 2.87 8.18 -48.15
C LEU A 85 2.04 7.72 -49.36
N ALA A 86 0.92 7.05 -49.14
CA ALA A 86 0.01 6.66 -50.22
C ALA A 86 -0.69 7.88 -50.86
N GLU A 87 -1.08 8.88 -50.06
CA GLU A 87 -1.64 10.15 -50.54
C GLU A 87 -0.62 10.91 -51.39
N LEU A 88 0.64 10.99 -50.92
CA LEU A 88 1.74 11.57 -51.69
C LEU A 88 1.97 10.78 -53.00
N GLY A 89 1.96 9.44 -52.93
CA GLY A 89 2.06 8.57 -54.10
C GLY A 89 0.97 8.83 -55.12
N ALA A 90 -0.28 8.95 -54.68
CA ALA A 90 -1.43 9.29 -55.53
C ALA A 90 -1.26 10.66 -56.20
N ALA A 91 -0.85 11.69 -55.44
CA ALA A 91 -0.63 13.04 -55.97
C ALA A 91 0.46 13.07 -57.06
N LEU A 92 1.53 12.29 -56.90
CA LEU A 92 2.65 12.22 -57.83
C LEU A 92 2.39 11.33 -59.07
N SER A 93 1.38 10.46 -59.03
CA SER A 93 1.09 9.48 -60.09
C SER A 93 -0.08 9.88 -61.00
N THR A 94 -0.48 11.15 -61.00
CA THR A 94 -1.57 11.69 -61.85
C THR A 94 -1.38 11.43 -63.36
N GLY A 95 -0.15 11.23 -63.83
CA GLY A 95 0.13 10.84 -65.23
C GLY A 95 0.02 9.34 -65.54
N ASN A 96 -0.20 8.48 -64.53
CA ASN A 96 -0.33 7.02 -64.68
C ASN A 96 -1.59 6.54 -63.92
N SER A 97 -2.66 6.31 -64.68
CA SER A 97 -4.00 5.95 -64.16
C SER A 97 -3.99 4.72 -63.24
N ASP A 98 -3.23 3.68 -63.59
CA ASP A 98 -3.20 2.43 -62.82
C ASP A 98 -2.47 2.60 -61.48
N ALA A 99 -1.36 3.34 -61.48
CA ALA A 99 -0.62 3.66 -60.26
C ALA A 99 -1.45 4.56 -59.33
N HIS A 100 -2.13 5.57 -59.90
CA HIS A 100 -3.00 6.48 -59.15
C HIS A 100 -4.15 5.75 -58.45
N ALA A 101 -4.86 4.87 -59.18
CA ALA A 101 -5.96 4.08 -58.63
C ALA A 101 -5.50 3.16 -57.49
N LYS A 102 -4.31 2.55 -57.62
CA LYS A 102 -3.73 1.70 -56.58
C LYS A 102 -3.45 2.49 -55.29
N PHE A 103 -2.86 3.67 -55.40
CA PHE A 103 -2.58 4.49 -54.22
C PHE A 103 -3.85 4.98 -53.52
N LEU A 104 -4.89 5.37 -54.28
CA LEU A 104 -6.19 5.72 -53.68
C LEU A 104 -6.81 4.55 -52.90
N ALA A 105 -6.75 3.33 -53.45
CA ALA A 105 -7.23 2.14 -52.74
C ALA A 105 -6.43 1.87 -51.44
N ASP A 106 -5.11 2.10 -51.46
CA ASP A 106 -4.28 2.00 -50.24
C ASP A 106 -4.63 3.07 -49.21
N VAL A 107 -4.96 4.31 -49.63
CA VAL A 107 -5.43 5.38 -48.73
C VAL A 107 -6.71 4.96 -48.01
N ASP A 108 -7.73 4.50 -48.74
CA ASP A 108 -9.00 4.06 -48.16
C ASP A 108 -8.83 2.85 -47.23
N LYS A 109 -7.93 1.93 -47.60
CA LYS A 109 -7.55 0.79 -46.76
C LYS A 109 -6.91 1.23 -45.45
N TYR A 110 -5.95 2.16 -45.46
CA TYR A 110 -5.33 2.62 -44.22
C TYR A 110 -6.28 3.47 -43.37
N LYS A 111 -7.13 4.27 -44.00
CA LYS A 111 -8.17 5.05 -43.32
C LYS A 111 -9.16 4.15 -42.57
N SER A 112 -9.66 3.10 -43.21
CA SER A 112 -10.57 2.13 -42.58
C SER A 112 -9.90 1.31 -41.47
N GLN A 113 -8.59 1.04 -41.57
CA GLN A 113 -7.84 0.34 -40.52
C GLN A 113 -7.53 1.21 -39.29
N LYS A 114 -7.47 2.54 -39.44
CA LYS A 114 -7.08 3.46 -38.36
C LYS A 114 -8.14 3.61 -37.28
N GLU A 115 -9.42 3.69 -37.64
CA GLU A 115 -10.54 3.81 -36.69
C GLU A 115 -10.57 2.71 -35.62
N PRO A 116 -10.53 1.41 -35.94
CA PRO A 116 -10.55 0.37 -34.91
C PRO A 116 -9.29 0.37 -34.03
N ILE A 117 -8.14 0.80 -34.55
CA ILE A 117 -6.91 0.92 -33.75
C ILE A 117 -7.04 2.08 -32.75
N ARG A 118 -7.60 3.21 -33.19
CA ARG A 118 -7.88 4.36 -32.33
C ARG A 118 -8.87 3.99 -31.22
N ALA A 119 -9.99 3.37 -31.57
CA ALA A 119 -10.99 2.93 -30.59
C ALA A 119 -10.38 1.96 -29.56
N LYS A 120 -9.48 1.06 -29.99
CA LYS A 120 -8.76 0.17 -29.08
C LYS A 120 -7.81 0.94 -28.15
N ALA A 121 -7.07 1.93 -28.67
CA ALA A 121 -6.18 2.76 -27.88
C ALA A 121 -6.96 3.55 -26.80
N GLU A 122 -8.04 4.20 -27.19
CA GLU A 122 -8.92 4.98 -26.29
C GLU A 122 -9.58 4.07 -25.23
N ALA A 123 -9.98 2.84 -25.59
CA ALA A 123 -10.51 1.88 -24.63
C ALA A 123 -9.46 1.50 -23.55
N ILE A 124 -8.21 1.26 -23.95
CA ILE A 124 -7.13 0.95 -23.01
C ILE A 124 -6.81 2.17 -22.14
N GLU A 125 -6.85 3.39 -22.69
CA GLU A 125 -6.66 4.61 -21.89
C GLU A 125 -7.73 4.80 -20.81
N ASN A 126 -8.99 4.52 -21.12
CA ASN A 126 -10.06 4.55 -20.12
C ASN A 126 -9.80 3.55 -18.98
N ASP A 127 -9.34 2.35 -19.30
CA ASP A 127 -8.94 1.37 -18.30
C ASP A 127 -7.77 1.86 -17.44
N VAL A 128 -6.79 2.56 -18.03
CA VAL A 128 -5.67 3.14 -17.27
C VAL A 128 -6.20 4.15 -16.25
N VAL A 129 -7.09 5.05 -16.68
CA VAL A 129 -7.69 6.08 -15.79
C VAL A 129 -8.46 5.44 -14.64
N ASP A 130 -9.25 4.40 -14.91
CA ASP A 130 -10.01 3.70 -13.86
C ASP A 130 -9.09 2.98 -12.85
N ASN A 131 -8.01 2.35 -13.33
CA ASN A 131 -7.04 1.69 -12.45
C ASN A 131 -6.22 2.70 -11.63
N ASP A 132 -5.81 3.82 -12.23
CA ASP A 132 -5.12 4.90 -11.50
C ASP A 132 -6.03 5.49 -10.41
N ALA A 133 -7.31 5.73 -10.71
CA ALA A 133 -8.27 6.23 -9.74
C ALA A 133 -8.48 5.26 -8.55
N LYS A 134 -8.56 3.95 -8.83
CA LYS A 134 -8.65 2.90 -7.79
C LYS A 134 -7.39 2.85 -6.94
N SER A 135 -6.21 2.93 -7.56
CA SER A 135 -4.93 3.00 -6.84
C SER A 135 -4.88 4.21 -5.89
N GLU A 136 -5.24 5.39 -6.37
CA GLU A 136 -5.19 6.63 -5.57
C GLU A 136 -6.13 6.57 -4.36
N ALA A 137 -7.36 6.08 -4.56
CA ALA A 137 -8.31 5.87 -3.47
C ALA A 137 -7.77 4.95 -2.37
N LEU A 138 -7.10 3.86 -2.75
CA LEU A 138 -6.47 2.92 -1.82
C LEU A 138 -5.25 3.53 -1.09
N LEU A 139 -4.48 4.40 -1.76
CA LEU A 139 -3.36 5.10 -1.13
C LEU A 139 -3.81 6.11 -0.06
N HIS A 140 -4.96 6.76 -0.26
CA HIS A 140 -5.53 7.62 0.78
C HIS A 140 -5.87 6.85 2.06
N GLY A 141 -6.45 5.64 1.92
CA GLY A 141 -6.66 4.73 3.04
C GLY A 141 -5.35 4.32 3.71
N HIS A 142 -4.36 3.92 2.90
CA HIS A 142 -3.03 3.50 3.37
C HIS A 142 -2.38 4.54 4.30
N HIS A 143 -2.42 5.83 3.93
CA HIS A 143 -1.77 6.87 4.72
C HIS A 143 -2.30 6.95 6.17
N ARG A 144 -3.61 6.75 6.35
CA ARG A 144 -4.26 6.79 7.68
C ARG A 144 -3.87 5.58 8.54
N TRP A 145 -3.77 4.40 7.92
CA TRP A 145 -3.31 3.18 8.56
C TRP A 145 -1.84 3.26 8.97
N ALA A 146 -1.00 3.83 8.11
CA ALA A 146 0.41 4.08 8.39
C ALA A 146 0.59 5.02 9.59
N GLN A 147 -0.13 6.15 9.61
CA GLN A 147 -0.11 7.10 10.73
C GLN A 147 -0.51 6.45 12.06
N ALA A 148 -1.60 5.66 12.07
CA ALA A 148 -2.04 4.93 13.25
C ALA A 148 -0.97 3.94 13.75
N THR A 149 -0.36 3.18 12.84
CA THR A 149 0.70 2.22 13.16
C THR A 149 1.91 2.90 13.79
N THR A 150 2.36 4.04 13.24
CA THR A 150 3.48 4.81 13.80
C THR A 150 3.16 5.34 15.21
N LEU A 151 1.95 5.87 15.44
CA LEU A 151 1.55 6.34 16.77
C LEU A 151 1.54 5.22 17.81
N ILE A 152 1.07 4.02 17.43
CA ILE A 152 1.08 2.85 18.29
C ILE A 152 2.51 2.41 18.63
N GLN A 153 3.43 2.42 17.66
CA GLN A 153 4.85 2.12 17.91
C GLN A 153 5.50 3.12 18.87
N VAL A 154 5.21 4.41 18.70
CA VAL A 154 5.67 5.45 19.64
C VAL A 154 5.09 5.20 21.04
N ALA A 155 3.81 4.82 21.14
CA ALA A 155 3.19 4.45 22.42
C ALA A 155 3.93 3.29 23.09
N ILE A 156 4.23 2.20 22.35
CA ILE A 156 4.96 1.03 22.85
C ILE A 156 6.37 1.42 23.33
N ALA A 157 7.09 2.25 22.58
CA ALA A 157 8.41 2.74 22.98
C ALA A 157 8.34 3.56 24.29
N LEU A 158 7.33 4.44 24.42
CA LEU A 158 7.09 5.18 25.65
C LEU A 158 6.71 4.25 26.82
N CYS A 159 6.00 3.15 26.58
CA CYS A 159 5.72 2.14 27.59
C CYS A 159 7.00 1.54 28.16
N ALA A 160 7.91 1.11 27.27
CA ALA A 160 9.19 0.53 27.65
C ALA A 160 10.06 1.53 28.44
N ILE A 161 10.14 2.78 28.00
CA ILE A 161 10.89 3.83 28.73
C ILE A 161 10.26 4.10 30.10
N THR A 162 8.93 4.11 30.19
CA THR A 162 8.24 4.34 31.46
C THR A 162 8.45 3.19 32.44
N LEU A 163 8.47 1.95 31.94
CA LEU A 163 8.83 0.75 32.70
C LEU A 163 10.23 0.88 33.35
N LEU A 164 11.23 1.34 32.58
CA LEU A 164 12.61 1.48 33.08
C LEU A 164 12.80 2.68 34.01
N THR A 165 12.15 3.81 33.72
CA THR A 165 12.37 5.07 34.45
C THR A 165 11.46 5.24 35.67
N ARG A 166 10.34 4.50 35.75
CA ARG A 166 9.30 4.58 36.79
C ARG A 166 8.76 6.00 37.06
N LYS A 167 8.93 6.95 36.13
CA LYS A 167 8.46 8.34 36.30
C LYS A 167 6.96 8.47 36.03
N LYS A 168 6.22 9.05 36.98
CA LYS A 168 4.75 9.24 36.91
C LYS A 168 4.29 10.11 35.72
N TRP A 169 5.06 11.13 35.32
CA TRP A 169 4.71 11.97 34.17
C TRP A 169 4.81 11.20 32.84
N LEU A 170 5.86 10.39 32.67
CA LEU A 170 6.03 9.52 31.50
C LEU A 170 4.89 8.50 31.37
N ARG A 171 4.38 8.00 32.49
CA ARG A 171 3.22 7.11 32.53
C ARG A 171 1.95 7.78 32.00
N ASN A 172 1.68 9.02 32.42
CA ASN A 172 0.51 9.74 31.93
C ASN A 172 0.65 10.05 30.43
N LEU A 173 1.86 10.40 29.98
CA LEU A 173 2.16 10.60 28.57
C LEU A 173 1.94 9.32 27.75
N SER A 174 2.40 8.16 28.22
CA SER A 174 2.21 6.88 27.51
C SER A 174 0.74 6.53 27.35
N PHE A 175 -0.09 6.78 28.37
CA PHE A 175 -1.54 6.55 28.27
C PHE A 175 -2.21 7.49 27.26
N VAL A 176 -1.84 8.77 27.24
CA VAL A 176 -2.39 9.74 26.27
C VAL A 176 -2.03 9.34 24.85
N VAL A 177 -0.77 8.97 24.61
CA VAL A 177 -0.29 8.56 23.28
C VAL A 177 -0.91 7.23 22.86
N ALA A 178 -1.06 6.27 23.79
CA ALA A 178 -1.76 5.01 23.55
C ALA A 178 -3.23 5.24 23.16
N ALA A 179 -3.96 6.08 23.90
CA ALA A 179 -5.34 6.42 23.59
C ALA A 179 -5.45 7.13 22.22
N ALA A 180 -4.55 8.08 21.93
CA ALA A 180 -4.50 8.75 20.64
C ALA A 180 -4.24 7.77 19.48
N GLY A 181 -3.33 6.81 19.66
CA GLY A 181 -3.06 5.76 18.68
C GLY A 181 -4.28 4.88 18.40
N VAL A 182 -4.97 4.42 19.46
CA VAL A 182 -6.20 3.62 19.33
C VAL A 182 -7.32 4.42 18.65
N ILE A 183 -7.53 5.67 19.03
CA ILE A 183 -8.54 6.56 18.41
C ILE A 183 -8.22 6.78 16.94
N THR A 184 -6.95 7.00 16.59
CA THR A 184 -6.54 7.18 15.19
C THR A 184 -6.74 5.90 14.38
N GLY A 185 -6.44 4.74 14.96
CA GLY A 185 -6.74 3.43 14.35
C GLY A 185 -8.25 3.19 14.15
N ALA A 186 -9.07 3.56 15.12
CA ALA A 186 -10.53 3.49 15.01
C ALA A 186 -11.09 4.46 13.96
N MET A 187 -10.55 5.68 13.87
CA MET A 187 -10.91 6.62 12.82
C MET A 187 -10.43 6.17 11.43
N ALA A 188 -9.32 5.42 11.34
CA ALA A 188 -8.90 4.79 10.09
C ALA A 188 -9.90 3.70 9.68
N LEU A 189 -10.33 2.83 10.61
CA LEU A 189 -11.37 1.81 10.40
C LEU A 189 -12.69 2.40 9.87
N LEU A 190 -13.15 3.50 10.48
CA LEU A 190 -14.43 4.15 10.12
C LEU A 190 -14.39 4.94 8.81
N SER A 191 -13.22 5.05 8.20
CA SER A 191 -13.01 5.84 6.99
C SER A 191 -12.54 5.05 5.77
N VAL A 192 -12.34 3.75 5.97
CA VAL A 192 -12.33 2.77 4.89
C VAL A 192 -13.76 2.67 4.36
#